data_AF-A0A6S6U6Z3-F1
#
_entry.id   AF-A0A6S6U6Z3-F1
#
_cell.length_a   1.000
_cell.length_b   1.000
_cell.length_c   1.000
_cell.angle_alpha   90.00
_cell.angle_beta   90.00
_cell.angle_gamma   90.00
#
_symmetry.space_group_name_H-M   'P 1'
#
loop_
_entity.id
_entity.type
_entity.pdbx_description
1 polymer ?
#
loop_
_entity_poly.entity_id
_entity_poly.type
_entity_poly.pdbx_seq_one_letter_code
_entity_poly.pdbx_strand_id
1 'polypeptide(L)'
;MNSDTFLHGGALFVNWRMKDANKTLENLEQDKWGEPDFSSHLITECHRLRQIPLSQFTVENLRIMIGQDIGLKYLVPIALEKLTEDPFVAGDFYAGDLLNAVVQVKWEFWEKNDDLFITLQTIMGELESRMALVEKELMPAWQRYFN
;
A
#
# COMPACT_ATOMS: atom_id res chain seq x y z
N MET A 1 -3.08 6.53 29.92
CA MET A 1 -2.05 7.42 29.37
C MET A 1 -0.78 6.59 29.28
N ASN A 2 -0.52 6.01 28.12
CA ASN A 2 0.77 5.45 27.72
C ASN A 2 0.81 5.62 26.20
N SER A 3 1.61 6.58 25.75
CA SER A 3 1.74 7.05 24.37
C SER A 3 2.96 6.46 23.65
N ASP A 4 3.46 5.31 24.11
CA ASP A 4 4.81 4.84 23.76
C ASP A 4 4.84 3.56 22.89
N THR A 5 3.75 3.21 22.21
CA THR A 5 3.72 2.07 21.27
C THR A 5 3.99 2.43 19.80
N PHE A 6 4.20 3.70 19.46
CA PHE A 6 4.29 4.15 18.05
C PHE A 6 5.72 4.26 17.46
N LEU A 7 6.79 3.93 18.20
CA LEU A 7 8.16 4.26 17.77
C LEU A 7 9.02 3.10 17.24
N HIS A 8 8.53 1.86 17.22
CA HIS A 8 9.37 0.73 16.77
C HIS A 8 9.29 0.42 15.26
N GLY A 9 8.27 0.94 14.54
CA GLY A 9 8.16 0.74 13.08
C GLY A 9 8.92 1.78 12.24
N GLY A 10 8.89 3.05 12.63
CA GLY A 10 9.34 4.17 11.79
C GLY A 10 10.83 4.16 11.42
N ALA A 11 11.71 3.68 12.32
CA ALA A 11 13.15 3.65 12.06
C ALA A 11 13.57 2.60 11.02
N LEU A 12 12.82 1.49 10.89
CA LEU A 12 13.08 0.44 9.91
C LEU A 12 12.57 0.83 8.52
N PHE A 13 11.39 1.45 8.43
CA PHE A 13 10.83 1.97 7.16
C PHE A 13 11.71 3.07 6.54
N VAL A 14 12.19 4.04 7.34
CA VAL A 14 12.99 5.15 6.81
C VAL A 14 14.35 4.71 6.27
N ASN A 15 14.99 3.71 6.88
CA ASN A 15 16.35 3.31 6.55
C ASN A 15 16.45 2.49 5.25
N TRP A 16 15.41 1.71 4.92
CA TRP A 16 15.33 0.98 3.65
C TRP A 16 15.06 1.93 2.47
N ARG A 17 14.18 2.92 2.67
CA ARG A 17 13.77 3.91 1.66
C ARG A 17 14.95 4.68 1.08
N MET A 18 15.91 5.07 1.93
CA MET A 18 17.08 5.85 1.51
C MET A 18 18.02 5.10 0.55
N LYS A 19 18.09 3.77 0.64
CA LYS A 19 19.04 2.98 -0.17
C LYS A 19 18.53 2.68 -1.58
N ASP A 20 17.22 2.47 -1.71
CA ASP A 20 16.63 1.92 -2.94
C ASP A 20 15.65 2.89 -3.64
N ALA A 21 15.33 4.05 -3.05
CA ALA A 21 14.43 5.05 -3.63
C ALA A 21 14.80 5.51 -5.06
N ASN A 22 16.10 5.57 -5.39
CA ASN A 22 16.57 6.00 -6.71
C ASN A 22 16.75 4.83 -7.68
N LYS A 23 16.48 3.59 -7.26
CA LYS A 23 16.58 2.40 -8.11
C LYS A 23 15.22 2.07 -8.72
N THR A 24 15.26 1.39 -9.86
CA THR A 24 14.10 0.84 -10.52
C THR A 24 13.85 -0.60 -10.05
N LEU A 25 12.65 -1.16 -10.30
CA LEU A 25 12.40 -2.58 -10.03
C LEU A 25 13.31 -3.49 -10.86
N GLU A 26 13.54 -3.14 -12.13
CA GLU A 26 14.48 -3.87 -12.99
C GLU A 26 15.89 -3.95 -12.37
N ASN A 27 16.37 -2.85 -11.79
CA ASN A 27 17.67 -2.85 -11.11
C ASN A 27 17.65 -3.62 -9.78
N LEU A 28 16.55 -3.58 -9.04
CA LEU A 28 16.46 -4.26 -7.75
C LEU A 28 16.30 -5.77 -7.87
N GLU A 29 15.61 -6.22 -8.92
CA GLU A 29 15.37 -7.64 -9.21
C GLU A 29 16.46 -8.24 -10.09
N GLN A 30 17.32 -7.41 -10.70
CA GLN A 30 18.32 -7.82 -11.70
C GLN A 30 17.66 -8.56 -12.87
N ASP A 31 16.43 -8.17 -13.20
CA ASP A 31 15.58 -8.83 -14.19
C ASP A 31 15.05 -7.83 -15.21
N LYS A 32 15.59 -7.93 -16.43
CA LYS A 32 15.24 -7.08 -17.56
C LYS A 32 14.15 -7.75 -18.39
N TRP A 33 13.01 -7.09 -18.48
CA TRP A 33 11.93 -7.55 -19.34
C TRP A 33 12.20 -7.15 -20.78
N GLY A 34 11.88 -8.03 -21.72
CA GLY A 34 11.87 -7.72 -23.14
C GLY A 34 10.70 -6.79 -23.52
N GLU A 35 10.51 -6.60 -24.81
CA GLU A 35 9.30 -5.94 -25.31
C GLU A 35 8.05 -6.72 -24.89
N PRO A 36 6.95 -6.05 -24.53
CA PRO A 36 5.72 -6.73 -24.13
C PRO A 36 5.14 -7.54 -25.30
N ASP A 37 4.83 -8.81 -25.04
CA ASP A 37 4.22 -9.71 -26.04
C ASP A 37 2.82 -9.26 -26.48
N PHE A 38 2.16 -8.44 -25.65
CA PHE A 38 0.81 -7.92 -25.89
C PHE A 38 0.75 -6.41 -25.64
N SER A 39 0.09 -5.69 -26.55
CA SER A 39 0.00 -4.23 -26.54
C SER A 39 -1.17 -3.68 -25.70
N SER A 40 -1.61 -4.40 -24.67
CA SER A 40 -2.63 -3.84 -23.78
C SER A 40 -2.04 -2.69 -22.97
N HIS A 41 -2.83 -1.64 -22.74
CA HIS A 41 -2.38 -0.49 -21.96
C HIS A 41 -1.83 -0.89 -20.58
N LEU A 42 -2.43 -1.88 -19.92
CA LEU A 42 -1.98 -2.37 -18.62
C LEU A 42 -0.59 -3.03 -18.70
N ILE A 43 -0.36 -3.90 -19.68
CA ILE A 43 0.93 -4.59 -19.83
C ILE A 43 2.03 -3.58 -20.18
N THR A 44 1.77 -2.69 -21.15
CA THR A 44 2.73 -1.64 -21.51
C THR A 44 3.06 -0.75 -20.32
N GLU A 45 2.06 -0.40 -19.49
CA GLU A 45 2.27 0.42 -18.31
C GLU A 45 3.09 -0.32 -17.25
N CYS A 46 2.82 -1.60 -16.98
CA CYS A 46 3.64 -2.39 -16.07
C CYS A 46 5.12 -2.46 -16.51
N HIS A 47 5.39 -2.66 -17.80
CA HIS A 47 6.77 -2.62 -18.34
C HIS A 47 7.43 -1.26 -18.11
N ARG A 48 6.71 -0.16 -18.40
CA ARG A 48 7.21 1.19 -18.17
C ARG A 48 7.51 1.45 -16.69
N LEU A 49 6.61 1.03 -15.79
CA LEU A 49 6.75 1.23 -14.35
C LEU A 49 7.92 0.45 -13.74
N ARG A 50 8.34 -0.68 -14.33
CA ARG A 50 9.57 -1.38 -13.90
C ARG A 50 10.85 -0.58 -14.11
N GLN A 51 10.82 0.43 -14.97
CA GLN A 51 11.97 1.23 -15.38
C GLN A 51 12.01 2.62 -14.74
N ILE A 52 11.02 3.00 -13.92
CA ILE A 52 11.05 4.25 -13.18
C ILE A 52 11.60 4.04 -11.76
N PRO A 53 12.27 5.04 -11.16
CA PRO A 53 12.72 4.97 -9.77
C PRO A 53 11.56 4.80 -8.80
N LEU A 54 11.75 4.01 -7.74
CA LEU A 54 10.71 3.80 -6.71
C LEU A 54 10.23 5.11 -6.07
N SER A 55 11.11 6.11 -5.94
CA SER A 55 10.77 7.46 -5.46
C SER A 55 9.74 8.20 -6.32
N GLN A 56 9.55 7.79 -7.57
CA GLN A 56 8.60 8.40 -8.50
C GLN A 56 7.27 7.64 -8.58
N PHE A 57 7.08 6.58 -7.79
CA PHE A 57 5.82 5.87 -7.75
C PHE A 57 4.72 6.72 -7.10
N THR A 58 3.65 6.95 -7.88
CA THR A 58 2.39 7.49 -7.37
C THR A 58 1.59 6.41 -6.64
N VAL A 59 0.49 6.80 -5.98
CA VAL A 59 -0.45 5.86 -5.37
C VAL A 59 -1.03 4.92 -6.43
N GLU A 60 -1.38 5.46 -7.60
CA GLU A 60 -1.88 4.67 -8.72
C GLU A 60 -0.84 3.67 -9.25
N ASN A 61 0.43 4.07 -9.39
CA ASN A 61 1.49 3.16 -9.82
C ASN A 61 1.64 1.98 -8.86
N LEU A 62 1.54 2.23 -7.55
CA LEU A 62 1.56 1.18 -6.52
C LEU A 62 0.33 0.27 -6.65
N ARG A 63 -0.86 0.84 -6.78
CA ARG A 63 -2.12 0.10 -6.95
C ARG A 63 -2.08 -0.82 -8.17
N ILE A 64 -1.62 -0.31 -9.32
CA ILE A 64 -1.49 -1.09 -10.56
C ILE A 64 -0.52 -2.26 -10.35
N MET A 65 0.71 -1.97 -9.90
CA MET A 65 1.76 -2.97 -9.86
C MET A 65 1.51 -4.04 -8.80
N ILE A 66 1.02 -3.65 -7.62
CA ILE A 66 0.62 -4.59 -6.55
C ILE A 66 -0.56 -5.44 -7.01
N GLY A 67 -1.57 -4.83 -7.66
CA GLY A 67 -2.71 -5.57 -8.21
C GLY A 67 -2.35 -6.53 -9.36
N GLN A 68 -1.12 -6.49 -9.87
CA GLN A 68 -0.58 -7.44 -10.85
C GLN A 68 0.45 -8.41 -10.23
N ASP A 69 0.61 -8.42 -8.91
CA ASP A 69 1.63 -9.19 -8.19
C ASP A 69 3.09 -8.85 -8.60
N ILE A 70 3.35 -7.64 -9.12
CA ILE A 70 4.68 -7.24 -9.60
C ILE A 70 5.43 -6.44 -8.52
N GLY A 71 6.67 -6.84 -8.24
CA GLY A 71 7.58 -6.07 -7.38
C GLY A 71 7.14 -6.00 -5.92
N LEU A 72 6.27 -6.90 -5.44
CA LEU A 72 5.63 -6.85 -4.12
C LEU A 72 6.62 -6.62 -2.97
N LYS A 73 7.78 -7.28 -3.03
CA LYS A 73 8.86 -7.14 -2.05
C LYS A 73 9.27 -5.69 -1.79
N TYR A 74 9.22 -4.86 -2.83
CA TYR A 74 9.64 -3.47 -2.79
C TYR A 74 8.47 -2.50 -2.70
N LEU A 75 7.33 -2.84 -3.30
CA LEU A 75 6.19 -1.93 -3.42
C LEU A 75 5.22 -2.01 -2.23
N VAL A 76 5.01 -3.19 -1.65
CA VAL A 76 4.11 -3.33 -0.48
C VAL A 76 4.59 -2.51 0.72
N PRO A 77 5.89 -2.49 1.09
CA PRO A 77 6.36 -1.60 2.15
C PRO A 77 6.02 -0.11 1.90
N ILE A 78 6.20 0.37 0.66
CA ILE A 78 5.90 1.76 0.28
C ILE A 78 4.39 2.03 0.35
N ALA A 79 3.57 1.07 -0.06
CA ALA A 79 2.12 1.18 0.03
C ALA A 79 1.67 1.24 1.50
N LEU A 80 2.22 0.41 2.37
CA LEU A 80 1.88 0.40 3.81
C LEU A 80 2.28 1.72 4.50
N GLU A 81 3.40 2.35 4.12
CA GLU A 81 3.74 3.70 4.60
C GLU A 81 2.62 4.70 4.28
N LYS A 82 2.15 4.74 3.03
CA LYS A 82 1.05 5.63 2.61
C LYS A 82 -0.26 5.31 3.32
N LEU A 83 -0.57 4.03 3.48
CA LEU A 83 -1.79 3.56 4.13
C LEU A 83 -1.81 3.80 5.64
N THR A 84 -0.63 3.89 6.26
CA THR A 84 -0.50 4.29 7.67
C THR A 84 -0.85 5.77 7.84
N GLU A 85 -0.50 6.62 6.87
CA GLU A 85 -0.87 8.05 6.88
C GLU A 85 -2.36 8.26 6.57
N ASP A 86 -2.87 7.60 5.52
CA ASP A 86 -4.28 7.64 5.13
C ASP A 86 -4.72 6.31 4.49
N PRO A 87 -5.52 5.49 5.20
CA PRO A 87 -6.02 4.23 4.65
C PRO A 87 -6.97 4.40 3.45
N PHE A 88 -7.50 5.61 3.23
CA PHE A 88 -8.38 5.94 2.11
C PHE A 88 -7.65 6.71 1.00
N VAL A 89 -6.31 6.77 1.04
CA VAL A 89 -5.52 7.37 -0.03
C VAL A 89 -5.94 6.77 -1.38
N ALA A 90 -6.26 7.63 -2.32
CA ALA A 90 -6.76 7.25 -3.63
C ALA A 90 -5.61 7.18 -4.64
N GLY A 91 -5.62 6.12 -5.45
CA GLY A 91 -5.09 6.16 -6.80
C GLY A 91 -6.09 6.86 -7.72
N ASP A 92 -6.29 6.30 -8.90
CA ASP A 92 -7.14 6.92 -9.92
C ASP A 92 -8.56 6.30 -9.98
N PHE A 93 -8.88 5.33 -9.12
CA PHE A 93 -10.14 4.58 -9.20
C PHE A 93 -11.17 4.99 -8.14
N TYR A 94 -10.83 4.86 -6.85
CA TYR A 94 -11.68 5.31 -5.72
C TYR A 94 -10.87 5.44 -4.41
N ALA A 95 -11.42 6.14 -3.42
CA ALA A 95 -10.79 6.29 -2.10
C ALA A 95 -10.59 4.94 -1.40
N GLY A 96 -9.35 4.57 -1.12
CA GLY A 96 -8.98 3.27 -0.54
C GLY A 96 -8.74 2.16 -1.57
N ASP A 97 -8.65 2.47 -2.86
CA ASP A 97 -8.31 1.50 -3.91
C ASP A 97 -6.91 0.89 -3.74
N LEU A 98 -5.94 1.63 -3.19
CA LEU A 98 -4.64 1.10 -2.82
C LEU A 98 -4.76 0.06 -1.71
N LEU A 99 -5.52 0.35 -0.65
CA LEU A 99 -5.75 -0.60 0.45
C LEU A 99 -6.39 -1.87 -0.09
N ASN A 100 -7.39 -1.73 -0.97
CA ASN A 100 -8.04 -2.86 -1.62
C ASN A 100 -7.06 -3.72 -2.44
N ALA A 101 -6.11 -3.10 -3.16
CA ALA A 101 -5.08 -3.85 -3.87
C ALA A 101 -4.14 -4.59 -2.90
N VAL A 102 -3.74 -3.97 -1.79
CA VAL A 102 -2.85 -4.57 -0.79
C VAL A 102 -3.51 -5.76 -0.08
N VAL A 103 -4.77 -5.65 0.36
CA VAL A 103 -5.44 -6.76 1.08
C VAL A 103 -5.71 -7.99 0.18
N GLN A 104 -5.65 -7.83 -1.14
CA GLN A 104 -5.80 -8.92 -2.11
C GLN A 104 -4.48 -9.62 -2.45
N VAL A 105 -3.33 -9.12 -1.97
CA VAL A 105 -2.04 -9.80 -2.11
C VAL A 105 -2.12 -11.20 -1.51
N LYS A 106 -1.63 -12.19 -2.25
CA LYS A 106 -1.72 -13.60 -1.88
C LYS A 106 -1.02 -13.90 -0.55
N TRP A 107 -1.55 -14.87 0.20
CA TRP A 107 -1.08 -15.23 1.54
C TRP A 107 0.40 -15.60 1.60
N GLU A 108 0.95 -16.21 0.55
CA GLU A 108 2.36 -16.63 0.48
C GLU A 108 3.34 -15.45 0.57
N PHE A 109 2.90 -14.24 0.23
CA PHE A 109 3.67 -13.03 0.48
C PHE A 109 3.68 -12.70 1.98
N TRP A 110 2.52 -12.69 2.63
CA TRP A 110 2.37 -12.31 4.03
C TRP A 110 3.08 -13.28 4.98
N GLU A 111 2.99 -14.59 4.70
CA GLU A 111 3.69 -15.65 5.46
C GLU A 111 5.22 -15.45 5.50
N LYS A 112 5.79 -14.77 4.50
CA LYS A 112 7.23 -14.50 4.41
C LYS A 112 7.62 -13.11 4.93
N ASN A 113 6.64 -12.28 5.28
CA ASN A 113 6.82 -10.87 5.62
C ASN A 113 5.95 -10.51 6.84
N ASP A 114 6.12 -11.23 7.95
CA ASP A 114 5.33 -11.08 9.17
C ASP A 114 5.26 -9.63 9.68
N ASP A 115 6.38 -8.89 9.65
CA ASP A 115 6.42 -7.48 10.08
C ASP A 115 5.51 -6.58 9.22
N LEU A 116 5.44 -6.83 7.90
CA LEU A 116 4.54 -6.11 7.00
C LEU A 116 3.09 -6.52 7.24
N PHE A 117 2.84 -7.79 7.55
CA PHE A 117 1.50 -8.26 7.86
C PHE A 117 0.98 -7.65 9.18
N ILE A 118 1.81 -7.55 10.21
CA ILE A 118 1.49 -6.86 11.47
C ILE A 118 1.13 -5.39 11.21
N THR A 119 1.85 -4.73 10.31
CA THR A 119 1.54 -3.35 9.90
C THR A 119 0.16 -3.27 9.24
N LEU A 120 -0.15 -4.17 8.30
CA LEU A 120 -1.47 -4.24 7.68
C LEU A 120 -2.58 -4.50 8.72
N GLN A 121 -2.36 -5.43 9.66
CA GLN A 121 -3.32 -5.72 10.73
C GLN A 121 -3.57 -4.50 11.62
N THR A 122 -2.53 -3.70 11.89
CA THR A 122 -2.65 -2.47 12.68
C THR A 122 -3.55 -1.46 11.96
N ILE A 123 -3.30 -1.22 10.67
CA ILE A 123 -4.13 -0.33 9.82
C ILE A 123 -5.60 -0.80 9.82
N MET A 124 -5.83 -2.10 9.61
CA MET A 124 -7.18 -2.66 9.56
C MET A 124 -7.90 -2.59 10.91
N GLY A 125 -7.21 -2.82 12.02
CA GLY A 125 -7.80 -2.72 13.36
C GLY A 125 -8.17 -1.28 13.76
N GLU A 126 -7.36 -0.30 13.34
CA GLU A 126 -7.68 1.12 13.51
C GLU A 126 -8.90 1.52 12.68
N LEU A 127 -9.00 1.06 11.43
CA LEU A 127 -10.16 1.27 10.58
C LEU A 127 -11.43 0.66 11.17
N GLU A 128 -11.37 -0.59 11.63
CA GLU A 128 -12.49 -1.26 12.30
C GLU A 128 -12.99 -0.45 13.50
N SER A 129 -12.07 0.04 14.33
CA SER A 129 -12.40 0.87 15.49
C SER A 129 -13.08 2.19 15.10
N ARG A 130 -12.60 2.84 14.03
CA ARG A 130 -13.21 4.08 13.50
C ARG A 130 -14.60 3.83 12.93
N MET A 131 -14.79 2.75 12.18
CA MET A 131 -16.10 2.36 11.65
C MET A 131 -17.09 2.08 12.78
N ALA A 132 -16.65 1.37 13.82
CA ALA A 132 -17.47 1.10 14.99
C ALA A 132 -17.88 2.40 15.72
N LEU A 133 -16.98 3.38 15.84
CA LEU A 133 -17.29 4.71 16.39
C LEU A 133 -18.36 5.42 15.55
N VAL A 134 -18.19 5.42 14.22
CA VAL A 134 -19.15 6.03 13.29
C VAL A 134 -20.52 5.41 13.47
N GLU A 135 -20.60 4.08 13.43
CA GLU A 135 -21.87 3.34 13.50
C GLU A 135 -22.55 3.48 14.86
N LYS A 136 -21.80 3.37 15.96
CA LYS A 136 -22.36 3.27 17.33
C LYS A 136 -22.60 4.62 17.98
N GLU A 137 -21.85 5.66 17.61
CA GLU A 137 -21.92 6.96 18.28
C GLU A 137 -22.32 8.08 17.32
N LEU A 138 -21.61 8.25 16.20
CA LEU A 138 -21.78 9.43 15.34
C LEU A 138 -23.08 9.38 14.53
N MET A 139 -23.38 8.24 13.91
CA MET A 139 -24.59 8.08 13.09
C MET A 139 -25.87 8.25 13.91
N PRO A 140 -26.03 7.61 15.10
CA PRO A 140 -27.17 7.85 15.96
C PRO A 140 -27.26 9.31 16.43
N ALA A 141 -26.15 9.96 16.76
CA ALA A 141 -26.14 11.35 17.17
C ALA A 141 -26.61 12.29 16.03
N TRP A 142 -26.17 12.05 14.79
CA TRP A 142 -26.57 12.80 13.60
C TRP A 142 -28.06 12.61 13.27
N GLN A 143 -28.55 11.38 13.33
CA GLN A 143 -29.95 11.06 12.99
C GLN A 143 -30.98 11.70 13.93
N ARG A 144 -30.60 12.04 15.17
CA ARG A 144 -31.48 12.76 16.12
C ARG A 144 -31.96 14.12 15.61
N TYR A 145 -31.27 14.74 14.66
CA TYR A 145 -31.68 16.04 14.11
C TYR A 145 -32.75 15.93 13.02
N PHE A 146 -33.04 14.72 12.54
CA PHE A 146 -33.96 14.47 11.43
C PHE A 146 -35.16 13.61 11.82
N ASN A 147 -35.26 13.24 13.09
CA ASN A 147 -36.39 12.52 13.70
C ASN A 147 -37.27 13.46 14.51
#